data_AF-A0ABD2FG95-F1
#
_entry.id   AF-A0ABD2FG95-F1
#
_cell.length_a   1.000
_cell.length_b   1.000
_cell.length_c   1.000
_cell.angle_alpha   90.00
_cell.angle_beta   90.00
_cell.angle_gamma   90.00
#
_symmetry.space_group_name_H-M   'P 1'
#
loop_
_entity.id
_entity.type
_entity.pdbx_description
1 polymer ?
#
loop_
_entity_poly.entity_id
_entity_poly.type
_entity_poly.pdbx_seq_one_letter_code
_entity_poly.pdbx_strand_id
1 'polypeptide(L)' 'MRPFLSIMHAKAHSWLCELRWGGRNQKGAGNTIGEEVEQVNSFLSRAAICSTYMSKAVRTDMLTIQASGWNK' A
#
# COMPACT_ATOMS: atom_id res chain seq x y z
N MET A 1 -24.48 6.13 2.57
CA MET A 1 -23.05 5.71 2.50
C MET A 1 -22.42 5.86 3.87
N ARG A 2 -21.64 4.88 4.33
CA ARG A 2 -20.84 5.05 5.56
C ARG A 2 -19.60 5.89 5.21
N PRO A 3 -19.11 6.76 6.12
CA PRO A 3 -17.85 7.45 5.94
C PRO A 3 -16.72 6.46 5.68
N PHE A 4 -15.89 6.74 4.67
CA PHE A 4 -14.79 5.88 4.25
C PHE A 4 -13.52 6.71 4.20
N LEU A 5 -12.47 6.18 4.83
CA LEU A 5 -11.10 6.61 4.61
C LEU A 5 -10.36 5.46 3.95
N SER A 6 -9.61 5.77 2.90
CA SER A 6 -8.71 4.80 2.29
C SER A 6 -7.67 4.33 3.31
N ILE A 7 -7.09 3.14 3.12
CA ILE A 7 -6.22 2.54 4.15
C ILE A 7 -5.04 3.46 4.47
N MET A 8 -4.42 4.07 3.46
CA MET A 8 -3.27 4.95 3.67
C MET A 8 -3.68 6.25 4.38
N HIS A 9 -4.81 6.85 3.99
CA HIS A 9 -5.32 8.05 4.65
C HIS A 9 -5.64 7.77 6.12
N ALA A 10 -6.38 6.68 6.40
CA ALA A 10 -6.78 6.34 7.76
C ALA A 10 -5.56 6.13 8.68
N LYS A 11 -4.49 5.52 8.14
CA LYS A 11 -3.23 5.28 8.84
C LYS A 11 -2.41 6.55 9.08
N ALA A 12 -2.51 7.54 8.21
CA ALA A 12 -1.84 8.84 8.36
C ALA A 12 -2.54 9.77 9.38
N HIS A 13 -3.83 9.55 9.67
CA HIS A 13 -4.64 10.48 10.46
C HIS A 13 -4.55 10.23 11.97
N SER A 14 -5.14 9.12 12.45
CA SER A 14 -5.02 8.68 13.85
C SER A 14 -5.41 7.20 13.97
N TRP A 15 -4.89 6.53 14.99
CA TRP A 15 -5.22 5.12 15.26
C TRP A 15 -6.72 4.84 15.36
N LEU A 16 -7.48 5.76 15.98
CA LEU A 16 -8.94 5.63 16.11
C LEU A 16 -9.66 5.78 14.76
N CYS A 17 -9.11 6.57 13.83
CA CYS A 17 -9.64 6.71 12.48
C CYS A 17 -9.41 5.43 11.66
N GLU A 18 -8.25 4.79 11.79
CA GLU A 18 -7.96 3.50 11.16
C GLU A 18 -8.95 2.41 11.60
N LEU A 19 -9.17 2.28 12.91
CA LEU A 19 -10.11 1.28 13.46
C LEU A 19 -11.56 1.53 13.03
N ARG A 20 -12.03 2.78 13.03
CA ARG A 20 -13.45 3.11 12.75
C ARG A 20 -13.78 3.23 11.28
N TRP A 21 -12.88 3.82 10.48
CA TRP A 21 -13.19 4.30 9.13
C TRP A 21 -12.29 3.71 8.04
N GLY A 22 -11.24 2.96 8.40
CA GLY A 22 -10.34 2.35 7.43
C GLY A 22 -11.06 1.32 6.56
N GLY A 23 -10.78 1.34 5.26
CA GLY A 23 -11.38 0.43 4.27
C GLY A 23 -11.28 -1.05 4.61
N ARG A 24 -10.19 -1.48 5.27
CA ARG A 24 -9.98 -2.86 5.72
C ARG A 24 -11.01 -3.33 6.77
N ASN A 25 -11.51 -2.40 7.59
CA ASN A 25 -12.44 -2.70 8.68
C ASN A 25 -13.92 -2.58 8.24
N GLN A 26 -14.16 -2.16 6.99
CA GLN A 26 -15.49 -1.97 6.44
C GLN A 26 -15.74 -2.96 5.29
N LYS A 27 -16.73 -3.83 5.45
CA LYS A 27 -17.06 -4.87 4.47
C LYS A 27 -17.35 -4.25 3.10
N GLY A 28 -16.54 -4.61 2.09
CA GLY A 28 -16.69 -4.16 0.71
C GLY A 28 -16.11 -2.78 0.38
N ALA A 29 -15.67 -2.01 1.39
CA ALA A 29 -15.11 -0.68 1.14
C ALA A 29 -13.65 -0.74 0.63
N GLY A 30 -12.91 -1.78 1.01
CA GLY A 30 -11.54 -2.01 0.53
C GLY A 30 -11.43 -2.55 -0.90
N ASN A 31 -12.54 -2.87 -1.57
CA ASN A 31 -12.54 -3.46 -2.91
C ASN A 31 -12.76 -2.39 -4.01
N THR A 32 -12.33 -1.17 -3.77
CA THR A 32 -12.45 -0.08 -4.75
C THR A 32 -11.16 0.04 -5.54
N ILE A 33 -11.27 0.41 -6.82
CA ILE A 33 -10.10 0.64 -7.69
C ILE A 33 -9.15 1.68 -7.08
N GLY A 34 -9.68 2.70 -6.42
CA GLY A 34 -8.86 3.72 -5.74
C GLY A 34 -8.01 3.13 -4.61
N GLU A 35 -8.56 2.17 -3.86
CA GLU A 35 -7.84 1.49 -2.78
C GLU A 35 -6.73 0.58 -3.31
N GLU A 36 -6.98 -0.15 -4.40
CA GLU A 36 -5.95 -0.96 -5.07
C GLU A 36 -4.78 -0.09 -5.56
N VAL A 37 -5.09 1.05 -6.18
CA VAL A 37 -4.07 2.00 -6.67
C VAL A 37 -3.24 2.58 -5.51
N GLU A 38 -3.87 2.96 -4.39
CA GLU A 38 -3.14 3.42 -3.21
C GLU A 38 -2.19 2.36 -2.64
N GLN A 39 -2.62 1.10 -2.60
CA GLN A 39 -1.80 0.00 -2.09
C GLN A 39 -0.59 -0.28 -3.00
N VAL A 40 -0.79 -0.30 -4.32
CA VAL A 40 0.30 -0.46 -5.30
C VAL A 40 1.28 0.71 -5.20
N ASN A 41 0.80 1.95 -5.12
CA ASN A 41 1.66 3.13 -4.98
C ASN A 41 2.47 3.11 -3.67
N SER A 42 1.85 2.68 -2.57
CA SER A 42 2.52 2.49 -1.28
C SER A 42 3.61 1.42 -1.35
N PHE A 43 3.33 0.30 -2.01
CA PHE A 43 4.31 -0.77 -2.25
C PHE A 43 5.51 -0.28 -3.09
N LEU A 44 5.25 0.36 -4.24
CA LEU A 44 6.29 0.86 -5.13
C LEU A 44 7.15 1.95 -4.47
N SER A 45 6.54 2.84 -3.69
CA SER A 45 7.26 3.88 -2.94
C SER A 45 8.24 3.26 -1.94
N ARG A 46 7.81 2.22 -1.21
CA ARG A 46 8.67 1.49 -0.28
C ARG A 46 9.80 0.75 -1.02
N ALA A 47 9.48 0.07 -2.12
CA ALA A 47 10.46 -0.62 -2.96
C ALA A 47 11.54 0.34 -3.49
N ALA A 48 11.14 1.55 -3.91
CA ALA A 48 12.06 2.59 -4.34
C ALA A 48 12.98 3.05 -3.18
N ILE A 49 12.42 3.37 -2.01
CA ILE A 49 13.19 3.82 -0.84
C ILE A 49 14.22 2.76 -0.42
N CYS A 50 13.79 1.51 -0.28
CA CYS A 50 14.65 0.39 0.14
C CYS A 50 15.76 0.07 -0.88
N SER A 51 15.63 0.50 -2.13
CA SER A 51 16.60 0.24 -3.20
C SER A 51 17.44 1.45 -3.61
N THR A 52 17.25 2.62 -2.97
CA THR A 52 17.93 3.89 -3.33
C THR A 52 19.45 3.77 -3.38
N TYR A 53 20.05 3.04 -2.44
CA TYR A 53 21.51 2.91 -2.31
C TYR A 53 22.07 1.62 -2.91
N MET A 54 21.25 0.83 -3.60
CA MET A 54 21.69 -0.40 -4.25
C MET A 54 22.38 -0.09 -5.58
N SER A 55 23.33 -0.94 -5.98
CA SER A 55 23.84 -0.92 -7.35
C SER A 55 22.73 -1.28 -8.34
N LYS A 56 22.85 -0.85 -9.60
CA LYS A 56 21.84 -1.08 -10.63
C LYS A 56 21.45 -2.55 -10.78
N ALA A 57 22.44 -3.45 -10.74
CA ALA A 57 22.21 -4.89 -10.84
C ALA A 57 21.38 -5.41 -9.66
N VAL A 58 21.83 -5.14 -8.43
CA VAL A 58 21.15 -5.57 -7.20
C VAL A 58 19.74 -4.98 -7.09
N ARG A 59 19.56 -3.72 -7.50
CA ARG A 59 18.24 -3.08 -7.54
C ARG A 59 17.28 -3.80 -8.48
N THR A 60 17.75 -4.22 -9.65
CA THR A 60 16.92 -4.92 -10.64
C THR A 60 16.47 -6.28 -10.10
N ASP A 61 17.39 -7.03 -9.49
CA ASP A 61 17.09 -8.34 -8.89
C ASP A 61 16.11 -8.19 -7.72
N MET A 62 16.35 -7.23 -6.83
CA MET A 62 15.49 -6.98 -5.67
C MET A 62 14.07 -6.56 -6.08
N LEU A 63 13.93 -5.65 -7.06
CA LEU A 63 12.61 -5.25 -7.57
C LEU A 63 11.88 -6.44 -8.20
N THR A 64 12.59 -7.31 -8.91
CA THR A 64 12.01 -8.52 -9.52
C THR A 64 11.47 -9.48 -8.45
N ILE A 65 12.23 -9.72 -7.39
CA ILE A 65 11.81 -10.56 -6.25
C ILE A 65 10.59 -9.94 -5.54
N GLN A 66 10.63 -8.64 -5.26
CA GLN A 66 9.55 -7.93 -4.58
C GLN A 66 8.25 -7.96 -5.41
N ALA A 67 8.33 -7.70 -6.72
CA ALA A 67 7.17 -7.77 -7.61
C ALA A 67 6.63 -9.21 -7.73
N SER A 68 7.51 -10.21 -7.77
CA SER A 68 7.12 -11.63 -7.79
C SER A 68 6.42 -12.08 -6.49
N GLY A 69 6.72 -11.41 -5.36
CA GLY A 69 6.05 -11.65 -4.08
C GLY A 69 4.71 -10.94 -3.94
N TRP A 70 4.45 -9.87 -4.70
CA TRP A 70 3.18 -9.13 -4.67
C TRP A 70 2.03 -9.89 -5.32
N ASN A 71 2.31 -10.67 -6.37
CA ASN A 71 1.32 -11.46 -7.11
C ASN A 71 1.06 -12.86 -6.52
N LYS A 72 1.49 -13.11 -5.28
CA LYS A 72 1.27 -14.37 -4.54
C LYS A 72 0.30 -14.13 -3.39
#